data_AF-A0A177H5A9-F1
#
_entry.id   AF-A0A177H5A9-F1
#
_cell.length_a   1.000
_cell.length_b   1.000
_cell.length_c   1.000
_cell.angle_alpha   90.00
_cell.angle_beta   90.00
_cell.angle_gamma   90.00
#
_symmetry.space_group_name_H-M   'P 1'
#
loop_
_entity.id
_entity.type
_entity.pdbx_description
1 polymer ?
#
loop_
_entity_poly.entity_id
_entity_poly.type
_entity_poly.pdbx_seq_one_letter_code
_entity_poly.pdbx_strand_id
1 'polypeptide(L)'
;MLKVIFMIGFLIFGQISLADPFIVIENKLIYDTENSEEATEIAFGHEEELLKILRTHTDIDTLVLNSGGGMIGAANDMADLIIDADIKTYVEGTCESACVTMFLGGRDRTLALGGKIGFHASWWAADSIEEYYNSEKEDEGWETPFDFASWLYEDTQAEIFTEFEYLLERGVKPQFAIQTLRAESDGMWYPRRKELLEGGILTE
;
A
#
# COMPACT_ATOMS: atom_id res chain seq x y z
N MET A 1 -8.21 31.84 55.89
CA MET A 1 -7.18 31.05 55.19
C MET A 1 -7.85 30.21 54.13
N LEU A 2 -7.77 30.61 52.87
CA LEU A 2 -8.42 29.94 51.74
C LEU A 2 -7.51 28.81 51.25
N LYS A 3 -7.94 27.55 51.37
CA LYS A 3 -7.20 26.38 50.85
C LYS A 3 -7.44 26.28 49.34
N VAL A 4 -6.40 26.53 48.55
CA VAL A 4 -6.39 26.24 47.11
C VAL A 4 -6.13 24.74 46.96
N ILE A 5 -7.07 24.02 46.36
CA ILE A 5 -6.94 22.60 46.02
C ILE A 5 -6.39 22.54 44.59
N PHE A 6 -5.17 22.03 44.44
CA PHE A 6 -4.59 21.72 43.14
C PHE A 6 -5.16 20.38 42.66
N MET A 7 -6.05 20.42 41.68
CA MET A 7 -6.56 19.22 41.02
C MET A 7 -5.59 18.86 39.90
N ILE A 8 -4.75 17.85 40.13
CA ILE A 8 -3.88 17.27 39.11
C ILE A 8 -4.77 16.44 38.19
N GLY A 9 -5.06 16.97 37.00
CA GLY A 9 -5.75 16.23 35.95
C GLY A 9 -4.80 15.18 35.35
N PHE A 10 -5.14 13.91 35.53
CA PHE A 10 -4.53 12.82 34.79
C PHE A 10 -5.15 12.82 33.38
N LEU A 11 -4.39 13.24 32.37
CA LEU A 11 -4.77 13.08 30.96
C LEU A 11 -4.67 11.59 30.63
N ILE A 12 -5.82 10.91 30.59
CA ILE A 12 -5.93 9.57 30.04
C ILE A 12 -5.92 9.75 28.52
N PHE A 13 -4.79 9.46 27.87
CA PHE A 13 -4.75 9.26 26.42
C PHE A 13 -5.49 7.96 26.14
N GLY A 14 -6.77 8.05 25.79
CA GLY A 14 -7.52 6.91 25.31
C GLY A 14 -6.99 6.51 23.95
N GLN A 15 -6.35 5.34 23.84
CA GLN A 15 -6.19 4.69 22.55
C GLN A 15 -7.59 4.39 22.02
N ILE A 16 -8.00 5.07 20.96
CA ILE A 16 -9.17 4.69 20.19
C ILE A 16 -8.70 3.54 19.30
N SER A 17 -8.93 2.30 19.76
CA SER A 17 -8.77 1.12 18.91
C SER A 17 -9.73 1.25 17.75
N LEU A 18 -9.18 1.23 16.54
CA LEU A 18 -9.97 1.09 15.32
C LEU A 18 -10.07 -0.38 14.93
N ALA A 19 -10.73 -0.66 13.81
CA ALA A 19 -10.80 -1.98 13.23
C ALA A 19 -9.41 -2.43 12.78
N ASP A 20 -9.01 -3.63 13.18
CA ASP A 20 -7.85 -4.34 12.64
C ASP A 20 -7.97 -4.39 11.09
N PRO A 21 -6.92 -4.12 10.29
CA PRO A 21 -5.50 -3.95 10.61
C PRO A 21 -5.05 -2.52 10.95
N PHE A 22 -5.98 -1.61 11.26
CA PHE A 22 -5.67 -0.20 11.53
C PHE A 22 -5.62 0.14 13.02
N ILE A 23 -4.59 0.89 13.43
CA ILE A 23 -4.46 1.41 14.79
C ILE A 23 -4.02 2.87 14.74
N VAL A 24 -4.77 3.77 15.39
CA VAL A 24 -4.34 5.17 15.57
C VAL A 24 -3.59 5.32 16.89
N ILE A 25 -2.37 5.87 16.79
CA ILE A 25 -1.54 6.23 17.94
C ILE A 25 -1.02 7.65 17.73
N GLU A 26 -1.56 8.61 18.49
CA GLU A 26 -1.25 10.03 18.32
C GLU A 26 -1.52 10.47 16.86
N ASN A 27 -0.55 11.11 16.20
CA ASN A 27 -0.62 11.54 14.80
C ASN A 27 -0.26 10.44 13.79
N LYS A 28 -0.14 9.18 14.24
CA LYS A 28 0.23 8.05 13.38
C LYS A 28 -0.94 7.11 13.19
N LEU A 29 -1.15 6.72 11.94
CA LEU A 29 -1.99 5.59 11.58
C LEU A 29 -1.08 4.40 11.28
N ILE A 30 -1.23 3.32 12.01
CA ILE A 30 -0.55 2.05 11.72
C ILE A 30 -1.48 1.21 10.84
N TYR A 31 -0.91 0.64 9.78
CA TYR A 31 -1.51 -0.39 8.96
C TYR A 31 -0.59 -1.61 8.98
N ASP A 32 -1.02 -2.67 9.68
CA ASP A 32 -0.18 -3.84 9.95
C ASP A 32 -0.94 -5.13 9.66
N THR A 33 -0.71 -5.71 8.48
CA THR A 33 -1.30 -7.01 8.10
C THR A 33 -0.45 -8.20 8.54
N GLU A 34 0.81 -7.97 8.94
CA GLU A 34 1.69 -9.04 9.39
C GLU A 34 1.38 -9.48 10.82
N ASN A 35 0.87 -8.57 11.65
CA ASN A 35 0.51 -8.81 13.05
C ASN A 35 -1.01 -8.72 13.31
N SER A 36 -1.83 -8.64 12.28
CA SER A 36 -3.29 -8.58 12.39
C SER A 36 -3.89 -9.97 12.67
N GLU A 37 -4.98 -9.99 13.43
CA GLU A 37 -5.79 -11.20 13.69
C GLU A 37 -6.89 -11.39 12.63
N GLU A 38 -7.33 -10.32 11.98
CA GLU A 38 -8.44 -10.28 11.02
C GLU A 38 -7.99 -10.25 9.55
N ALA A 39 -6.86 -9.61 9.24
CA ALA A 39 -6.36 -9.41 7.89
C ALA A 39 -4.97 -10.04 7.71
N THR A 40 -4.80 -10.80 6.64
CA THR A 40 -3.51 -11.43 6.29
C THR A 40 -2.80 -10.74 5.13
N GLU A 41 -3.47 -9.80 4.46
CA GLU A 41 -2.99 -9.08 3.27
C GLU A 41 -3.78 -7.78 3.09
N ILE A 42 -3.37 -6.95 2.11
CA ILE A 42 -4.18 -5.83 1.61
C ILE A 42 -5.39 -6.41 0.86
N ALA A 43 -6.59 -6.07 1.31
CA ALA A 43 -7.84 -6.55 0.73
C ALA A 43 -8.79 -5.38 0.45
N PHE A 44 -9.74 -5.60 -0.46
CA PHE A 44 -10.84 -4.67 -0.69
C PHE A 44 -11.61 -4.38 0.61
N GLY A 45 -12.06 -3.14 0.76
CA GLY A 45 -12.68 -2.61 1.98
C GLY A 45 -11.68 -1.92 2.92
N HIS A 46 -10.38 -2.22 2.82
CA HIS A 46 -9.37 -1.51 3.61
C HIS A 46 -9.26 -0.03 3.21
N GLU A 47 -9.43 0.28 1.93
CA GLU A 47 -9.50 1.63 1.39
C GLU A 47 -10.69 2.43 1.96
N GLU A 48 -11.85 1.78 2.16
CA GLU A 48 -13.01 2.42 2.76
C GLU A 48 -12.76 2.78 4.23
N GLU A 49 -12.15 1.87 4.99
CA GLU A 49 -11.80 2.12 6.39
C GLU A 49 -10.70 3.19 6.49
N LEU A 50 -9.67 3.14 5.65
CA LEU A 50 -8.65 4.20 5.58
C LEU A 50 -9.28 5.57 5.34
N LEU A 51 -10.17 5.69 4.34
CA LEU A 51 -10.87 6.94 4.03
C LEU A 51 -11.66 7.45 5.24
N LYS A 52 -12.40 6.57 5.91
CA LYS A 52 -13.18 6.90 7.10
C LYS A 52 -12.29 7.38 8.24
N ILE A 53 -11.13 6.75 8.45
CA ILE A 53 -10.16 7.13 9.49
C ILE A 53 -9.60 8.52 9.20
N LEU A 54 -9.09 8.76 7.99
CA LEU A 54 -8.49 10.03 7.58
C LEU A 54 -9.50 11.19 7.62
N ARG A 55 -10.78 10.92 7.32
CA ARG A 55 -11.86 11.92 7.46
C ARG A 55 -12.18 12.26 8.93
N THR A 56 -11.92 11.33 9.85
CA THR A 56 -12.27 11.48 11.28
C THR A 56 -11.11 12.05 12.10
N HIS A 57 -9.87 11.73 11.72
CA HIS A 57 -8.65 12.09 12.45
C HIS A 57 -7.77 12.98 11.57
N THR A 58 -8.07 14.28 11.54
CA THR A 58 -7.37 15.26 10.69
C THR A 58 -5.97 15.61 11.19
N ASP A 59 -5.56 15.10 12.35
CA ASP A 59 -4.24 15.27 12.94
C ASP A 59 -3.24 14.17 12.53
N ILE A 60 -3.70 13.11 11.88
CA ILE A 60 -2.82 12.09 11.30
C ILE A 60 -1.92 12.73 10.25
N ASP A 61 -0.61 12.55 10.40
CA ASP A 61 0.39 13.06 9.46
C ASP A 61 1.31 11.97 8.89
N THR A 62 1.21 10.74 9.41
CA THR A 62 2.09 9.62 9.06
C THR A 62 1.31 8.31 9.03
N LEU A 63 1.36 7.61 7.90
CA LEU A 63 0.98 6.21 7.76
C LEU A 63 2.20 5.32 8.00
N VAL A 64 2.11 4.45 9.00
CA VAL A 64 3.13 3.45 9.35
C VAL A 64 2.72 2.12 8.74
N LEU A 65 3.59 1.54 7.91
CA LEU A 65 3.32 0.35 7.12
C LEU A 65 4.10 -0.86 7.64
N ASN A 66 3.40 -1.98 7.76
CA ASN A 66 3.97 -3.31 7.93
C ASN A 66 3.09 -4.35 7.20
N SER A 67 3.44 -4.69 5.96
CA SER A 67 2.62 -5.58 5.13
C SER A 67 3.40 -6.27 4.02
N GLY A 68 3.13 -7.57 3.82
CA GLY A 68 3.59 -8.37 2.68
C GLY A 68 2.94 -8.00 1.34
N GLY A 69 1.90 -7.16 1.34
CA GLY A 69 1.15 -6.78 0.14
C GLY A 69 -0.24 -7.40 0.09
N GLY A 70 -0.77 -7.62 -1.12
CA GLY A 70 -2.12 -8.13 -1.34
C GLY A 70 -2.72 -7.61 -2.65
N MET A 71 -4.01 -7.30 -2.64
CA MET A 71 -4.77 -6.81 -3.78
C MET A 71 -4.24 -5.47 -4.30
N ILE A 72 -3.75 -5.46 -5.55
CA ILE A 72 -3.19 -4.27 -6.21
C ILE A 72 -4.23 -3.16 -6.33
N GLY A 73 -5.48 -3.49 -6.70
CA GLY A 73 -6.57 -2.51 -6.82
C GLY A 73 -6.83 -1.75 -5.52
N ALA A 74 -6.98 -2.47 -4.40
CA ALA A 74 -7.15 -1.84 -3.09
C ALA A 74 -5.92 -0.99 -2.70
N ALA A 75 -4.71 -1.46 -2.98
CA ALA A 75 -3.50 -0.69 -2.71
C ALA A 75 -3.39 0.60 -3.54
N ASN A 76 -3.83 0.58 -4.81
CA ASN A 76 -3.92 1.77 -5.66
C ASN A 76 -4.90 2.79 -5.08
N ASP A 77 -6.11 2.35 -4.71
CA ASP A 77 -7.12 3.24 -4.10
C ASP A 77 -6.62 3.81 -2.77
N MET A 78 -5.94 3.01 -1.95
CA MET A 78 -5.31 3.49 -0.72
C MET A 78 -4.18 4.49 -1.01
N ALA A 79 -3.39 4.29 -2.07
CA ALA A 79 -2.35 5.22 -2.47
C ALA A 79 -2.92 6.58 -2.87
N ASP A 80 -4.02 6.61 -3.62
CA ASP A 80 -4.72 7.85 -3.97
C ASP A 80 -5.19 8.60 -2.72
N LEU A 81 -5.75 7.89 -1.73
CA LEU A 81 -6.13 8.48 -0.45
C LEU A 81 -4.94 9.05 0.34
N ILE A 82 -3.78 8.38 0.29
CA ILE A 82 -2.54 8.85 0.95
C ILE A 82 -2.03 10.11 0.26
N ILE A 83 -2.06 10.16 -1.08
CA ILE A 83 -1.67 11.32 -1.89
C ILE A 83 -2.59 12.51 -1.58
N ASP A 84 -3.90 12.29 -1.60
CA ASP A 84 -4.92 13.31 -1.34
C ASP A 84 -4.83 13.86 0.09
N ALA A 85 -4.50 13.02 1.07
CA ALA A 85 -4.31 13.41 2.46
C ALA A 85 -2.97 14.12 2.72
N ASP A 86 -2.04 14.09 1.76
CA ASP A 86 -0.69 14.69 1.87
C ASP A 86 0.06 14.26 3.16
N ILE A 87 -0.04 12.98 3.51
CA ILE A 87 0.62 12.41 4.69
C ILE A 87 1.95 11.74 4.33
N LYS A 88 2.78 11.51 5.35
CA LYS A 88 4.04 10.79 5.22
C LYS A 88 3.79 9.30 5.26
N THR A 89 4.71 8.53 4.69
CA THR A 89 4.73 7.08 4.84
C THR A 89 6.04 6.64 5.46
N TYR A 90 5.93 5.66 6.35
CA TYR A 90 7.06 5.12 7.08
C TYR A 90 6.91 3.61 7.21
N VAL A 91 7.93 2.86 6.79
CA VAL A 91 7.94 1.40 6.94
C VAL A 91 8.65 1.05 8.24
N GLU A 92 7.92 0.49 9.21
CA GLU A 92 8.48 0.03 10.49
C GLU A 92 9.13 -1.36 10.35
N GLY A 93 8.44 -2.28 9.67
CA GLY A 93 8.87 -3.67 9.47
C GLY A 93 9.17 -3.96 8.00
N THR A 94 8.19 -4.55 7.30
CA THR A 94 8.30 -4.84 5.87
C THR A 94 7.22 -4.11 5.07
N CYS A 95 7.52 -3.81 3.82
CA CYS A 95 6.53 -3.34 2.87
C CYS A 95 6.86 -3.94 1.51
N GLU A 96 6.09 -4.94 1.12
CA GLU A 96 6.36 -5.78 -0.04
C GLU A 96 5.20 -5.74 -1.02
N SER A 97 5.48 -6.02 -2.29
CA SER A 97 4.44 -6.12 -3.33
C SER A 97 3.56 -4.86 -3.36
N ALA A 98 2.24 -5.02 -3.35
CA ALA A 98 1.26 -3.95 -3.36
C ALA A 98 1.39 -2.93 -2.19
N CYS A 99 2.01 -3.30 -1.05
CA CYS A 99 2.29 -2.33 0.00
C CYS A 99 3.17 -1.18 -0.50
N VAL A 100 4.10 -1.46 -1.43
CA VAL A 100 5.00 -0.45 -1.97
C VAL A 100 4.23 0.64 -2.72
N THR A 101 3.13 0.30 -3.39
CA THR A 101 2.24 1.28 -4.01
C THR A 101 1.73 2.28 -2.97
N MET A 102 1.17 1.79 -1.85
CA MET A 102 0.72 2.66 -0.75
C MET A 102 1.86 3.52 -0.20
N PHE A 103 3.03 2.91 0.02
CA PHE A 103 4.21 3.61 0.51
C PHE A 103 4.63 4.77 -0.40
N LEU A 104 4.59 4.58 -1.72
CA LEU A 104 5.00 5.60 -2.69
C LEU A 104 4.04 6.79 -2.78
N GLY A 105 2.80 6.64 -2.30
CA GLY A 105 1.83 7.72 -2.19
C GLY A 105 2.21 8.78 -1.15
N GLY A 106 3.08 8.45 -0.18
CA GLY A 106 3.50 9.39 0.85
C GLY A 106 4.35 10.54 0.34
N ARG A 107 4.18 11.74 0.93
CA ARG A 107 4.98 12.93 0.57
C ARG A 107 6.44 12.83 0.98
N ASP A 108 6.68 12.29 2.19
CA ASP A 108 7.98 11.94 2.72
C ASP A 108 7.96 10.45 3.03
N ARG A 109 8.98 9.73 2.58
CA ARG A 109 9.03 8.27 2.51
C ARG A 109 10.27 7.77 3.23
N THR A 110 10.07 7.19 4.40
CA THR A 110 11.13 6.81 5.33
C THR A 110 11.07 5.33 5.68
N LEU A 111 12.20 4.79 6.11
CA LEU A 111 12.34 3.36 6.44
C LEU A 111 13.03 3.21 7.80
N ALA A 112 12.54 2.32 8.65
CA ALA A 112 13.15 1.96 9.93
C ALA A 112 14.52 1.29 9.76
N LEU A 113 15.36 1.34 10.80
CA LEU A 113 16.59 0.55 10.82
C LEU A 113 16.23 -0.95 10.81
N GLY A 114 16.67 -1.67 9.78
CA GLY A 114 16.37 -3.10 9.61
C GLY A 114 15.08 -3.38 8.83
N GLY A 115 14.27 -2.35 8.55
CA GLY A 115 13.09 -2.50 7.70
C GLY A 115 13.45 -2.85 6.25
N LYS A 116 12.48 -3.42 5.53
CA LYS A 116 12.65 -3.89 4.15
C LYS A 116 11.56 -3.36 3.23
N ILE A 117 11.94 -3.11 1.99
CA ILE A 117 11.02 -2.84 0.89
C ILE A 117 11.29 -3.89 -0.20
N GLY A 118 10.26 -4.63 -0.59
CA GLY A 118 10.37 -5.76 -1.51
C GLY A 118 9.56 -5.55 -2.79
N PHE A 119 10.15 -5.91 -3.94
CA PHE A 119 9.53 -5.78 -5.25
C PHE A 119 9.49 -7.13 -5.97
N HIS A 120 8.41 -7.39 -6.69
CA HIS A 120 8.26 -8.46 -7.67
C HIS A 120 7.24 -8.01 -8.73
N ALA A 121 7.24 -8.64 -9.91
CA ALA A 121 6.20 -8.38 -10.91
C ALA A 121 4.85 -8.99 -10.49
N SER A 122 3.75 -8.32 -10.82
CA SER A 122 2.41 -8.88 -10.68
C SER A 122 2.30 -10.19 -11.48
N TRP A 123 1.45 -11.10 -10.99
CA TRP A 123 1.18 -12.34 -11.68
C TRP A 123 -0.28 -12.71 -11.51
N TRP A 124 -0.76 -13.53 -12.42
CA TRP A 124 -2.11 -14.07 -12.35
C TRP A 124 -2.04 -15.60 -12.38
N ALA A 125 -2.52 -16.23 -11.31
CA ALA A 125 -2.54 -17.69 -11.23
C ALA A 125 -3.52 -18.26 -12.27
N ALA A 126 -3.19 -19.43 -12.81
CA ALA A 126 -3.95 -20.01 -13.93
C ALA A 126 -5.41 -20.31 -13.59
N ASP A 127 -5.69 -20.71 -12.35
CA ASP A 127 -7.03 -20.92 -11.80
C ASP A 127 -7.79 -19.60 -11.65
N SER A 128 -7.14 -18.53 -11.17
CA SER A 128 -7.73 -17.20 -11.10
C SER A 128 -8.04 -16.62 -12.48
N ILE A 129 -7.19 -16.85 -13.48
CA ILE A 129 -7.46 -16.49 -14.89
C ILE A 129 -8.71 -17.21 -15.39
N GLU A 130 -8.79 -18.52 -15.16
CA GLU A 130 -9.94 -19.33 -15.59
C GLU A 130 -11.23 -18.90 -14.89
N GLU A 131 -11.17 -18.60 -13.60
CA GLU A 131 -12.32 -18.11 -12.83
C GLU A 131 -12.85 -16.79 -13.40
N TYR A 132 -11.97 -15.81 -13.60
CA TYR A 132 -12.34 -14.50 -14.14
C TYR A 132 -12.87 -14.60 -15.58
N TYR A 133 -12.22 -15.37 -16.45
CA TYR A 133 -12.76 -15.63 -17.78
C TYR A 133 -14.18 -16.20 -17.70
N ASN A 134 -14.42 -17.15 -16.79
CA ASN A 134 -15.74 -17.76 -16.67
C ASN A 134 -16.80 -16.83 -16.07
N SER A 135 -16.42 -15.90 -15.18
CA SER A 135 -17.34 -14.93 -14.60
C SER A 135 -17.70 -13.81 -15.57
N GLU A 136 -16.73 -13.30 -16.33
CA GLU A 136 -16.90 -12.08 -17.13
C GLU A 136 -17.23 -12.34 -18.61
N LYS A 137 -16.98 -13.53 -19.16
CA LYS A 137 -17.13 -13.80 -20.61
C LYS A 137 -18.48 -13.44 -21.22
N GLU A 138 -19.57 -13.51 -20.45
CA GLU A 138 -20.90 -13.15 -20.96
C GLU A 138 -21.05 -11.63 -21.08
N ASP A 139 -20.56 -10.88 -20.10
CA ASP A 139 -20.64 -9.42 -20.03
C ASP A 139 -19.63 -8.76 -20.99
N GLU A 140 -18.43 -9.33 -21.10
CA GLU A 140 -17.36 -8.86 -21.99
C GLU A 140 -17.50 -9.39 -23.44
N GLY A 141 -18.41 -10.34 -23.66
CA GLY A 141 -18.66 -10.91 -24.99
C GLY A 141 -17.53 -11.81 -25.52
N TRP A 142 -16.75 -12.44 -24.64
CA TRP A 142 -15.73 -13.41 -25.03
C TRP A 142 -16.37 -14.76 -25.38
N GLU A 143 -16.46 -15.07 -26.67
CA GLU A 143 -17.02 -16.34 -27.15
C GLU A 143 -16.06 -17.52 -26.92
N THR A 144 -14.76 -17.24 -26.92
CA THR A 144 -13.68 -18.22 -26.77
C THR A 144 -12.57 -17.71 -25.86
N PRO A 145 -11.73 -18.62 -25.30
CA PRO A 145 -10.53 -18.22 -24.59
C PRO A 145 -9.53 -17.42 -25.43
N PHE A 146 -9.64 -17.44 -26.76
CA PHE A 146 -8.78 -16.63 -27.63
C PHE A 146 -9.19 -15.16 -27.67
N ASP A 147 -10.49 -14.87 -27.52
CA ASP A 147 -10.99 -13.49 -27.41
C ASP A 147 -10.47 -12.87 -26.10
N PHE A 148 -10.60 -13.64 -25.01
CA PHE A 148 -10.01 -13.29 -23.73
C PHE A 148 -8.48 -13.13 -23.80
N ALA A 149 -7.77 -14.04 -24.46
CA ALA A 149 -6.31 -13.93 -24.60
C ALA A 149 -5.89 -12.68 -25.40
N SER A 150 -6.67 -12.27 -26.40
CA SER A 150 -6.43 -11.02 -27.13
C SER A 150 -6.63 -9.80 -26.22
N TRP A 151 -7.71 -9.80 -25.42
CA TRP A 151 -7.96 -8.76 -24.43
C TRP A 151 -6.84 -8.71 -23.38
N LEU A 152 -6.47 -9.86 -22.81
CA LEU A 152 -5.44 -9.99 -21.77
C LEU A 152 -4.10 -9.41 -22.23
N TYR A 153 -3.76 -9.59 -23.51
CA TYR A 153 -2.54 -9.01 -24.08
C TYR A 153 -2.55 -7.48 -24.08
N GLU A 154 -3.69 -6.86 -24.36
CA GLU A 154 -3.86 -5.39 -24.32
C GLU A 154 -3.92 -4.89 -22.88
N ASP A 155 -4.66 -5.61 -22.02
CA ASP A 155 -4.82 -5.32 -20.59
C ASP A 155 -3.48 -5.33 -19.85
N THR A 156 -2.67 -6.37 -20.03
CA THR A 156 -1.32 -6.46 -19.45
C THR A 156 -0.41 -5.30 -19.90
N GLN A 157 -0.54 -4.83 -21.14
CA GLN A 157 0.23 -3.66 -21.59
C GLN A 157 -0.23 -2.39 -20.87
N ALA A 158 -1.54 -2.19 -20.76
CA ALA A 158 -2.11 -1.04 -20.06
C ALA A 158 -1.72 -1.03 -18.58
N GLU A 159 -1.72 -2.19 -17.91
CA GLU A 159 -1.29 -2.34 -16.52
C GLU A 159 0.18 -1.91 -16.35
N ILE A 160 1.09 -2.43 -17.18
CA ILE A 160 2.52 -2.08 -17.13
C ILE A 160 2.73 -0.58 -17.36
N PHE A 161 2.00 0.03 -18.30
CA PHE A 161 2.09 1.47 -18.55
C PHE A 161 1.60 2.27 -17.35
N THR A 162 0.47 1.88 -16.76
CA THR A 162 -0.10 2.53 -15.58
C THR A 162 0.84 2.46 -14.39
N GLU A 163 1.42 1.29 -14.11
CA GLU A 163 2.41 1.12 -13.04
C GLU A 163 3.66 1.97 -13.29
N PHE A 164 4.16 1.98 -14.53
CA PHE A 164 5.33 2.78 -14.87
C PHE A 164 5.07 4.28 -14.72
N GLU A 165 3.91 4.77 -15.18
CA GLU A 165 3.51 6.17 -15.02
C GLU A 165 3.39 6.55 -13.56
N TYR A 166 2.75 5.71 -12.74
CA TYR A 166 2.65 5.90 -11.30
C TYR A 166 4.03 6.01 -10.63
N LEU A 167 4.94 5.06 -10.93
CA LEU A 167 6.31 5.09 -10.40
C LEU A 167 7.03 6.41 -10.75
N LEU A 168 6.93 6.86 -12.00
CA LEU A 168 7.54 8.11 -12.45
C LEU A 168 6.91 9.34 -11.77
N GLU A 169 5.58 9.36 -11.66
CA GLU A 169 4.83 10.40 -10.97
C GLU A 169 5.27 10.52 -9.50
N ARG A 170 5.48 9.38 -8.83
CA ARG A 170 5.99 9.32 -7.46
C ARG A 170 7.49 9.58 -7.33
N GLY A 171 8.15 10.01 -8.40
CA GLY A 171 9.56 10.44 -8.38
C GLY A 171 10.56 9.29 -8.37
N VAL A 172 10.12 8.04 -8.58
CA VAL A 172 10.99 6.89 -8.76
C VAL A 172 11.79 7.09 -10.05
N LYS A 173 13.10 6.82 -10.01
CA LYS A 173 13.96 7.01 -11.17
C LYS A 173 13.60 5.99 -12.26
N PRO A 174 13.55 6.38 -13.55
CA PRO A 174 13.18 5.47 -14.64
C PRO A 174 13.95 4.15 -14.65
N GLN A 175 15.26 4.21 -14.36
CA GLN A 175 16.10 3.00 -14.27
C GLN A 175 15.64 2.05 -13.16
N PHE A 176 15.25 2.59 -12.01
CA PHE A 176 14.78 1.80 -10.87
C PHE A 176 13.38 1.26 -11.14
N ALA A 177 12.48 2.07 -11.71
CA ALA A 177 11.15 1.63 -12.15
C ALA A 177 11.23 0.47 -13.18
N ILE A 178 12.19 0.50 -14.11
CA ILE A 178 12.42 -0.65 -15.01
C ILE A 178 12.91 -1.89 -14.23
N GLN A 179 13.65 -1.73 -13.13
CA GLN A 179 14.09 -2.86 -12.31
C GLN A 179 12.93 -3.48 -11.53
N THR A 180 12.00 -2.67 -11.01
CA THR A 180 10.80 -3.18 -10.32
C THR A 180 9.95 -4.02 -11.28
N LEU A 181 9.65 -3.48 -12.47
CA LEU A 181 8.87 -4.16 -13.52
C LEU A 181 9.53 -5.42 -14.09
N ARG A 182 10.84 -5.60 -13.88
CA ARG A 182 11.60 -6.78 -14.34
C ARG A 182 11.89 -7.79 -13.23
N ALA A 183 11.51 -7.48 -12.00
CA ALA A 183 11.68 -8.41 -10.90
C ALA A 183 10.85 -9.68 -11.17
N GLU A 184 11.46 -10.85 -10.96
CA GLU A 184 10.79 -12.13 -11.22
C GLU A 184 9.56 -12.28 -10.32
N SER A 185 8.49 -12.85 -10.85
CA SER A 185 7.22 -13.03 -10.12
C SER A 185 7.27 -14.12 -9.05
N ASP A 186 8.21 -15.06 -9.13
CA ASP A 186 8.40 -16.17 -8.20
C ASP A 186 9.41 -15.87 -7.07
N GLY A 187 9.96 -14.66 -7.05
CA GLY A 187 10.93 -14.19 -6.06
C GLY A 187 10.57 -12.82 -5.50
N MET A 188 11.40 -12.33 -4.59
CA MET A 188 11.29 -10.98 -4.05
C MET A 188 12.65 -10.30 -4.09
N TRP A 189 12.72 -9.14 -4.75
CA TRP A 189 13.91 -8.31 -4.80
C TRP A 189 13.88 -7.30 -3.65
N TYR A 190 14.90 -7.36 -2.78
CA TYR A 190 15.09 -6.42 -1.67
C TYR A 190 16.34 -5.54 -1.89
N PRO A 191 16.20 -4.34 -2.46
CA PRO A 191 17.30 -3.39 -2.61
C PRO A 191 17.78 -2.89 -1.25
N ARG A 192 19.07 -2.54 -1.14
CA ARG A 192 19.58 -1.92 0.09
C ARG A 192 19.13 -0.47 0.20
N ARG A 193 19.10 0.07 1.42
CA ARG A 193 18.72 1.48 1.68
C ARG A 193 19.35 2.51 0.73
N LYS A 194 20.65 2.36 0.44
CA LYS A 194 21.34 3.27 -0.49
C LYS A 194 20.73 3.22 -1.90
N GLU A 195 20.39 2.03 -2.39
CA GLU A 195 19.77 1.81 -3.69
C GLU A 195 18.33 2.36 -3.69
N LEU A 196 17.59 2.20 -2.59
CA LEU A 196 16.26 2.78 -2.42
C LEU A 196 16.28 4.33 -2.44
N LEU A 197 17.29 4.96 -1.82
CA LEU A 197 17.50 6.41 -1.87
C LEU A 197 17.88 6.88 -3.27
N GLU A 198 18.87 6.25 -3.90
CA GLU A 198 19.32 6.60 -5.25
C GLU A 198 18.22 6.37 -6.31
N GLY A 199 17.38 5.35 -6.10
CA GLY A 199 16.23 4.99 -6.92
C GLY A 199 15.01 5.91 -6.74
N GLY A 200 15.03 6.79 -5.74
CA GLY A 200 13.88 7.65 -5.45
C GLY A 200 12.69 6.90 -4.86
N ILE A 201 12.93 5.78 -4.16
CA ILE A 201 11.92 5.09 -3.34
C ILE A 201 11.85 5.75 -1.95
N LEU A 202 12.99 5.98 -1.31
CA LEU A 202 13.08 6.75 -0.07
C LEU A 202 13.37 8.22 -0.38
N THR A 203 12.85 9.12 0.46
CA THR A 203 13.20 10.55 0.42
C THR A 203 14.23 10.93 1.48
N GLU A 204 14.41 10.09 2.51
CA GLU A 204 15.34 10.31 3.63
C GLU A 204 16.07 9.02 4.07
#